data_AF-A0A485CEK5-F1
#
_entry.id   AF-A0A485CEK5-F1
#
_cell.length_a   1.000
_cell.length_b   1.000
_cell.length_c   1.000
_cell.angle_alpha   90.00
_cell.angle_beta   90.00
_cell.angle_gamma   90.00
#
_symmetry.space_group_name_H-M   'P 1'
#
loop_
_entity.id
_entity.type
_entity.pdbx_description
1 polymer ?
#
loop_
_entity_poly.entity_id
_entity_poly.type
_entity_poly.pdbx_seq_one_letter_code
_entity_poly.pdbx_strand_id
1 'polypeptide(L)'
;MDDFLALTLAGRLPHHFHGETAHFRWHWLDCGVLQLTPHARCERSLVLSAGIHGNETAPVEMTHLLLQQLFSGELPLHWRLLVIFGNPLRVAGK
;
A
#
# COMPACT_ATOMS: atom_id res chain seq x y z
N MET A 1 -2.96 -2.15 -11.53
CA MET A 1 -2.24 -2.80 -10.42
C MET A 1 -3.19 -3.82 -9.81
N ASP A 2 -2.70 -4.99 -9.43
CA ASP A 2 -3.50 -5.97 -8.69
C ASP A 2 -3.95 -5.39 -7.33
N ASP A 3 -5.04 -5.89 -6.75
CA ASP A 3 -5.55 -5.38 -5.47
C ASP A 3 -4.61 -5.72 -4.32
N PHE A 4 -3.87 -4.71 -3.85
CA PHE A 4 -2.84 -4.87 -2.81
C PHE A 4 -3.40 -5.43 -1.51
N LEU A 5 -4.55 -4.92 -1.05
CA LEU A 5 -5.12 -5.37 0.22
C LEU A 5 -5.66 -6.80 0.08
N ALA A 6 -6.40 -7.09 -0.99
CA ALA A 6 -6.99 -8.42 -1.18
C ALA A 6 -5.92 -9.52 -1.28
N LEU A 7 -4.86 -9.28 -2.07
CA LEU A 7 -3.74 -10.22 -2.20
C LEU A 7 -2.95 -10.38 -0.88
N THR A 8 -2.73 -9.28 -0.16
CA THR A 8 -2.09 -9.29 1.15
C THR A 8 -2.89 -10.12 2.17
N LEU A 9 -4.22 -9.94 2.23
CA LEU A 9 -5.11 -10.73 3.10
C LEU A 9 -5.15 -12.21 2.70
N ALA A 10 -5.07 -12.50 1.40
CA ALA A 10 -5.03 -13.86 0.88
C ALA A 10 -3.66 -14.54 1.03
N GLY A 11 -2.63 -13.82 1.50
CA GLY A 11 -1.26 -14.33 1.55
C GLY A 11 -0.69 -14.68 0.16
N ARG A 12 -1.16 -13.99 -0.88
CA ARG A 12 -0.75 -14.21 -2.27
C ARG A 12 0.14 -13.07 -2.76
N LEU A 13 1.04 -13.41 -3.67
CA LEU A 13 1.88 -12.43 -4.36
C LEU A 13 1.20 -11.95 -5.64
N PRO A 14 1.49 -10.72 -6.10
CA PRO A 14 0.96 -10.19 -7.36
C PRO A 14 1.62 -10.87 -8.56
N HIS A 15 1.05 -10.67 -9.74
CA HIS A 15 1.72 -11.06 -10.98
C HIS A 15 2.85 -10.10 -11.35
N HIS A 16 2.70 -8.83 -10.98
CA HIS A 16 3.68 -7.77 -11.21
C HIS A 16 4.14 -7.17 -9.90
N PHE A 17 5.44 -7.23 -9.65
CA PHE A 17 6.04 -6.65 -8.45
C PHE A 17 6.31 -5.16 -8.57
N HIS A 18 6.30 -4.60 -9.77
CA HIS A 18 6.53 -3.17 -9.94
C HIS A 18 5.74 -2.65 -11.13
N GLY A 19 5.61 -1.34 -11.18
CA GLY A 19 5.04 -0.64 -12.32
C GLY A 19 5.03 0.86 -12.08
N GLU A 20 4.33 1.57 -12.96
CA GLU A 20 4.21 3.01 -12.89
C GLU A 20 2.80 3.46 -13.24
N THR A 21 2.43 4.61 -12.70
CA THR A 21 1.27 5.40 -13.09
C THR A 21 1.75 6.69 -13.75
N ALA A 22 0.83 7.53 -14.21
CA ALA A 22 1.16 8.87 -14.66
C ALA A 22 1.80 9.74 -13.55
N HIS A 23 1.69 9.35 -12.28
CA HIS A 23 2.05 10.19 -11.14
C HIS A 23 3.23 9.64 -10.31
N PHE A 24 3.40 8.32 -10.24
CA PHE A 24 4.45 7.70 -9.43
C PHE A 24 4.82 6.30 -9.92
N ARG A 25 5.99 5.82 -9.51
CA ARG A 25 6.38 4.41 -9.58
C ARG A 25 5.96 3.68 -8.31
N TRP A 26 5.59 2.42 -8.43
CA TRP A 26 5.27 1.56 -7.31
C TRP A 26 6.07 0.26 -7.36
N HIS A 27 6.40 -0.27 -6.18
CA HIS A 27 7.14 -1.52 -6.00
C HIS A 27 6.52 -2.30 -4.83
N TRP A 28 5.97 -3.46 -5.14
CA TRP A 28 5.59 -4.49 -4.18
C TRP A 28 6.85 -5.18 -3.68
N LEU A 29 7.25 -4.89 -2.43
CA LEU A 29 8.49 -5.40 -1.87
C LEU A 29 8.31 -6.78 -1.24
N ASP A 30 7.17 -7.03 -0.60
CA ASP A 30 6.81 -8.30 0.03
C ASP A 30 5.30 -8.35 0.29
N CYS A 31 4.77 -9.48 0.76
CA CYS A 31 3.37 -9.59 1.22
C CYS A 31 3.05 -8.50 2.25
N GLY A 32 2.09 -7.62 1.92
CA GLY A 32 1.74 -6.49 2.76
C GLY A 32 2.73 -5.34 2.79
N VAL A 33 3.74 -5.30 1.90
CA VAL A 33 4.72 -4.21 1.83
C VAL A 33 4.75 -3.58 0.44
N LEU A 34 4.32 -2.32 0.34
CA LEU A 34 4.23 -1.56 -0.91
C LEU A 34 4.96 -0.22 -0.80
N GLN A 35 5.91 0.02 -1.70
CA GLN A 35 6.60 1.30 -1.82
C GLN A 35 6.03 2.11 -2.99
N LEU A 36 5.74 3.39 -2.78
CA LEU A 36 5.39 4.37 -3.80
C LEU A 36 6.47 5.46 -3.86
N THR A 37 6.91 5.80 -5.06
CA THR A 37 7.95 6.81 -5.30
C THR A 37 7.46 7.80 -6.35
N PRO A 38 7.25 9.09 -6.01
CA PRO A 38 6.82 10.07 -6.99
C PRO A 38 7.86 10.25 -8.10
N HIS A 39 7.40 10.62 -9.30
CA HIS A 39 8.30 10.93 -10.43
C HIS A 39 9.08 12.21 -10.17
N ALA A 40 8.44 13.19 -9.55
CA ALA A 40 9.07 14.43 -9.11
C ALA A 40 10.07 14.16 -7.97
N ARG A 41 11.12 14.99 -7.91
CA ARG A 41 12.09 14.94 -6.81
C ARG A 41 11.37 15.19 -5.48
N CYS A 42 11.56 14.28 -4.53
CA CYS A 42 11.05 14.41 -3.16
C CYS A 42 12.19 14.20 -2.16
N GLU A 43 12.22 15.04 -1.12
CA GLU A 43 13.23 14.97 -0.05
C GLU A 43 12.71 14.25 1.21
N ARG A 44 11.41 13.92 1.22
CA ARG A 44 10.73 13.35 2.40
C ARG A 44 10.25 11.93 2.12
N SER A 45 10.30 11.12 3.17
CA SER A 45 9.80 9.75 3.17
C SER A 45 8.86 9.55 4.37
N LEU A 46 7.79 8.77 4.18
CA LEU A 46 6.83 8.40 5.21
C LEU A 46 6.66 6.87 5.20
N VAL A 47 6.63 6.27 6.39
CA VAL A 47 6.19 4.89 6.58
C VAL A 47 4.80 4.93 7.21
N LEU A 48 3.84 4.27 6.58
CA LEU A 48 2.47 4.13 7.07
C LEU A 48 2.21 2.64 7.33
N SER A 49 2.09 2.27 8.60
CA SER A 49 1.84 0.89 9.02
C SER A 49 0.47 0.75 9.68
N ALA A 50 -0.29 -0.28 9.30
CA ALA A 50 -1.61 -0.57 9.87
C ALA A 50 -1.81 -2.09 10.06
N GLY A 51 -2.77 -2.46 10.90
CA GLY A 51 -3.14 -3.87 11.11
C GLY A 51 -2.05 -4.68 11.83
N ILE A 52 -1.30 -4.05 12.75
CA ILE A 52 -0.22 -4.71 13.50
C ILE A 52 -0.82 -5.70 14.51
N HIS A 53 -1.86 -5.29 15.24
CA HIS A 53 -2.49 -6.14 16.26
C HIS A 53 -3.56 -7.09 15.70
N GLY A 54 -3.80 -7.07 14.38
CA GLY A 54 -4.65 -8.03 13.65
C GLY A 54 -6.17 -7.85 13.83
N ASN A 55 -6.61 -7.07 14.81
CA ASN A 55 -8.02 -6.74 15.05
C ASN A 55 -8.36 -5.26 14.73
N GLU A 56 -7.40 -4.51 14.19
CA GLU A 56 -7.50 -3.09 13.87
C GLU A 56 -7.91 -2.90 12.40
N THR A 57 -9.21 -2.98 12.10
CA THR A 57 -9.71 -2.86 10.73
C THR A 57 -9.75 -1.41 10.24
N ALA A 58 -10.17 -0.47 11.09
CA ALA A 58 -10.33 0.93 10.69
C ALA A 58 -9.03 1.57 10.14
N PRO A 59 -7.84 1.41 10.75
CA PRO A 59 -6.60 1.92 10.17
C PRO A 59 -6.23 1.27 8.83
N VAL A 60 -6.57 -0.02 8.65
CA VAL A 60 -6.34 -0.75 7.39
C VAL A 60 -7.25 -0.20 6.29
N GLU A 61 -8.53 -0.02 6.58
CA GLU A 61 -9.53 0.54 5.66
C GLU A 61 -9.15 1.98 5.25
N MET A 62 -8.78 2.84 6.22
CA MET A 62 -8.32 4.20 5.95
C MET A 62 -7.07 4.22 5.05
N THR A 63 -6.13 3.31 5.30
CA THR A 63 -4.92 3.18 4.47
C THR A 63 -5.25 2.68 3.07
N HIS A 64 -6.19 1.74 2.93
CA HIS A 64 -6.65 1.24 1.64
C HIS A 64 -7.34 2.34 0.82
N LEU A 65 -8.22 3.13 1.43
CA LEU A 65 -8.86 4.29 0.78
C LEU A 65 -7.82 5.32 0.33
N LEU A 66 -6.82 5.62 1.17
CA LEU A 66 -5.71 6.50 0.80
C LEU A 66 -4.96 5.97 -0.43
N LEU A 67 -4.65 4.68 -0.47
CA LEU A 67 -4.02 4.06 -1.63
C LEU A 67 -4.90 4.19 -2.88
N GLN A 68 -6.20 3.93 -2.77
CA GLN A 68 -7.13 4.08 -3.90
C GLN A 68 -7.12 5.51 -4.47
N GLN A 69 -7.15 6.53 -3.60
CA GLN A 69 -7.07 7.93 -4.02
C GLN A 69 -5.73 8.30 -4.67
N LEU A 70 -4.63 7.73 -4.20
CA LEU A 70 -3.32 7.91 -4.84
C LEU A 70 -3.32 7.26 -6.24
N PHE A 71 -3.77 6.01 -6.36
CA PHE A 71 -3.77 5.27 -7.63
C PHE A 71 -4.77 5.82 -8.65
N SER A 72 -5.88 6.42 -8.22
CA SER A 72 -6.83 7.11 -9.11
C SER A 72 -6.34 8.49 -9.55
N GLY A 73 -5.34 9.05 -8.87
CA GLY A 73 -4.84 10.41 -9.11
C GLY A 73 -5.66 11.51 -8.43
N GLU A 74 -6.67 11.16 -7.61
CA GLU A 74 -7.42 12.12 -6.79
C GLU A 74 -6.55 12.79 -5.73
N LEU A 75 -5.54 12.08 -5.22
CA LEU A 75 -4.58 12.60 -4.28
C LEU A 75 -3.16 12.57 -4.89
N PRO A 76 -2.43 13.71 -4.91
CA PRO A 76 -1.06 13.72 -5.40
C PRO A 76 -0.08 13.14 -4.38
N LEU A 77 0.85 12.31 -4.86
CA LEU A 77 1.96 11.81 -4.05
C LEU A 77 3.15 12.79 -4.09
N HIS A 78 3.44 13.46 -2.97
CA HIS A 78 4.59 14.38 -2.86
C HIS A 78 5.77 13.80 -2.05
N TRP A 79 5.54 12.70 -1.34
CA TRP A 79 6.51 12.05 -0.46
C TRP A 79 6.74 10.63 -0.95
N ARG A 80 7.94 10.10 -0.76
CA ARG A 80 8.13 8.65 -0.89
C ARG A 80 7.33 7.98 0.23
N LEU A 81 6.48 7.02 -0.12
CA LEU A 81 5.61 6.33 0.84
C LEU A 81 5.98 4.85 0.88
N LEU A 82 6.08 4.29 2.08
CA LEU A 82 6.12 2.85 2.31
C LEU A 82 4.88 2.47 3.12
N VAL A 83 4.01 1.64 2.55
CA VAL A 83 2.83 1.10 3.22
C VAL A 83 3.11 -0.31 3.70
N ILE A 84 2.78 -0.59 4.97
CA ILE A 84 2.95 -1.89 5.60
C ILE A 84 1.63 -2.34 6.25
N PHE A 85 1.14 -3.50 5.84
CA PHE A 85 0.10 -4.23 6.57
C PHE A 85 0.75 -5.37 7.36
N GLY A 86 0.88 -5.20 8.68
CA GLY A 86 1.81 -5.99 9.50
C GLY A 86 1.35 -7.41 9.86
N ASN A 87 0.05 -7.69 9.95
CA ASN A 87 -0.44 -9.03 10.23
C ASN A 87 -1.76 -9.34 9.49
N PRO A 88 -1.73 -9.46 8.16
CA PRO A 88 -2.93 -9.55 7.35
C PRO A 88 -3.72 -10.85 7.56
N LEU A 89 -3.04 -11.95 7.93
CA LEU A 89 -3.67 -13.25 8.17
C LEU A 89 -4.65 -13.25 9.37
N ARG A 90 -4.45 -12.37 10.37
CA ARG A 90 -5.39 -12.24 11.50
C ARG A 90 -6.53 -11.25 11.24
N VAL A 91 -6.38 -10.36 10.26
CA VAL A 91 -7.44 -9.42 9.83
C VAL A 91 -8.50 -10.13 8.99
N ALA A 92 -8.10 -11.10 8.15
CA ALA A 92 -9.01 -11.85 7.27
C ALA A 92 -9.87 -12.91 7.99
N GLY A 93 -9.67 -13.13 9.29
CA GLY A 93 -10.27 -14.21 10.08
C GLY A 93 -11.57 -13.86 10.82
N LYS A 94 -12.34 -12.87 10.37
CA LYS A 94 -13.69 -12.59 10.88
C LYS A 94 -14.74 -12.76 9.79
#